data_AF-A0A9P9H9M2-F1
#
_entry.id   AF-A0A9P9H9M2-F1
#
_cell.length_a   1.000
_cell.length_b   1.000
_cell.length_c   1.000
_cell.angle_alpha   90.00
_cell.angle_beta   90.00
_cell.angle_gamma   90.00
#
_symmetry.space_group_name_H-M   'P 1'
#
loop_
_entity.id
_entity.type
_entity.pdbx_description
1 polymer ?
#
loop_
_entity_poly.entity_id
_entity_poly.type
_entity_poly.pdbx_seq_one_letter_code
_entity_poly.pdbx_strand_id
1 'polypeptide(L)'
;MKTSFRARVKSVGDLWLTLERRCARVISQDPCKVGMHFTPPIPNSQPGQPFSVGLERYYVPSHNIHRYGDHWDGWWDEDPVTIPDLSTLLIANLEPAADASSRLPSKLIKFKKHIESLPQEVKDLICLFLPHGQLPLECNYIMPQSMWKQVFFQVPFLWDLDTQVIHEKTATGDSKSEQWDWEKIARQVMSPAEASPCGALEDDEGIWSFDRVGLSVPGGFTNRRRIWQILEEMYPNDVLL
;
A
#
# COMPACT_ATOMS: atom_id res chain seq x y z
N MET A 1 9.06 -5.13 16.11
CA MET A 1 8.25 -4.53 15.04
C MET A 1 8.59 -3.04 15.01
N LYS A 2 9.37 -2.56 14.03
CA LYS A 2 9.54 -1.10 13.85
C LYS A 2 8.24 -0.59 13.24
N THR A 3 7.44 0.11 14.03
CA THR A 3 6.20 0.72 13.57
C THR A 3 6.52 1.78 12.51
N SER A 4 5.75 1.82 11.43
CA SER A 4 5.79 2.93 10.45
C SER A 4 5.67 4.26 11.20
N PHE A 5 6.37 5.32 10.77
CA PHE A 5 6.30 6.64 11.41
C PHE A 5 4.87 7.22 11.40
N ARG A 6 4.01 6.74 10.50
CA ARG A 6 2.58 7.06 10.44
C ARG A 6 1.67 6.11 11.20
N ALA A 7 2.16 4.94 11.62
CA ALA A 7 1.36 4.01 12.40
C ALA A 7 1.02 4.70 13.72
N ARG A 8 -0.23 5.14 13.82
CA ARG A 8 -0.69 5.81 15.04
C ARG A 8 -0.90 4.79 16.15
N VAL A 9 -1.14 3.53 15.79
CA VAL A 9 -1.08 2.39 16.70
C VAL A 9 0.38 2.02 16.96
N LYS A 10 0.81 2.16 18.23
CA LYS A 10 2.22 2.05 18.65
C LYS A 10 2.55 0.70 19.28
N SER A 11 1.54 -0.10 19.62
CA SER A 11 1.71 -1.41 20.23
C SER A 11 0.61 -2.39 19.79
N VAL A 12 0.88 -3.69 19.98
CA VAL A 12 -0.15 -4.74 19.80
C VAL A 12 -1.30 -4.55 20.78
N GLY A 13 -1.04 -4.03 21.98
CA GLY A 13 -2.08 -3.67 22.94
C GLY A 13 -3.00 -2.58 22.42
N ASP A 14 -2.45 -1.53 21.81
CA ASP A 14 -3.24 -0.45 21.20
C ASP A 14 -4.10 -0.98 20.04
N LEU A 15 -3.56 -1.89 19.23
CA LEU A 15 -4.29 -2.56 18.15
C LEU A 15 -5.47 -3.35 18.73
N TRP A 16 -5.20 -4.22 19.70
CA TRP A 16 -6.21 -5.08 20.32
C TRP A 16 -7.34 -4.26 20.95
N LEU A 17 -6.99 -3.27 21.79
CA LEU A 17 -7.96 -2.41 22.46
C LEU A 17 -8.80 -1.58 21.45
N THR A 18 -8.18 -1.13 20.35
CA THR A 18 -8.90 -0.38 19.31
C THR A 18 -9.91 -1.27 18.60
N LEU A 19 -9.53 -2.51 18.24
CA LEU A 19 -10.42 -3.48 17.60
C LEU A 19 -11.54 -3.93 18.54
N GLU A 20 -11.21 -4.28 19.79
CA GLU A 20 -12.18 -4.71 20.80
C GLU A 20 -13.26 -3.64 21.04
N ARG A 21 -12.85 -2.38 21.21
CA ARG A 21 -13.80 -1.26 21.39
C ARG A 21 -14.69 -1.04 20.17
N ARG A 22 -14.16 -1.21 18.95
CA ARG A 22 -14.94 -1.13 17.72
C ARG A 22 -16.02 -2.22 17.70
N CYS A 23 -15.66 -3.46 18.02
CA CYS A 23 -16.62 -4.57 18.11
C CYS A 23 -17.69 -4.32 19.19
N ALA A 24 -17.29 -3.88 20.39
CA ALA A 24 -18.22 -3.59 21.49
C ALA A 24 -19.23 -2.48 21.14
N ARG A 25 -18.80 -1.43 20.42
CA ARG A 25 -19.67 -0.32 20.01
C ARG A 25 -20.78 -0.79 19.08
N VAL A 26 -20.48 -1.65 18.10
CA VAL A 26 -21.47 -2.22 17.17
C VAL A 26 -22.58 -2.93 17.93
N ILE A 27 -22.19 -3.80 18.88
CA ILE A 27 -23.13 -4.59 19.68
C ILE A 27 -24.03 -3.67 20.51
N SER A 28 -23.49 -2.55 21.03
CA SER A 28 -24.24 -1.60 21.85
C SER A 28 -25.22 -0.71 21.08
N GLN A 29 -24.93 -0.40 19.80
CA GLN A 29 -25.69 0.57 19.01
C GLN A 29 -26.90 -0.06 18.31
N ASP A 30 -26.88 -1.36 18.01
CA ASP A 30 -27.98 -2.03 17.34
C ASP A 30 -28.08 -3.53 17.74
N PRO A 31 -28.71 -3.85 18.88
CA PRO A 31 -28.85 -5.23 19.36
C PRO A 31 -29.73 -6.10 18.46
N CYS A 32 -30.48 -5.53 17.50
CA CYS A 32 -31.25 -6.29 16.51
C CYS A 32 -30.40 -6.75 15.31
N LYS A 33 -29.16 -6.26 15.19
CA LYS A 33 -28.18 -6.72 14.19
C LYS A 33 -27.31 -7.89 14.67
N VAL A 34 -27.71 -8.57 15.75
CA VAL A 34 -27.11 -9.83 16.19
C VAL A 34 -27.37 -10.88 15.10
N GLY A 35 -26.42 -11.05 14.19
CA GLY A 35 -26.53 -11.88 12.98
C GLY A 35 -26.09 -11.18 11.69
N MET A 36 -25.93 -9.85 11.69
CA MET A 36 -25.16 -9.14 10.67
C MET A 36 -23.67 -9.36 10.94
N HIS A 37 -22.85 -9.41 9.89
CA HIS A 37 -21.39 -9.55 10.01
C HIS A 37 -20.85 -8.62 11.11
N PHE A 38 -20.00 -9.15 11.97
CA PHE A 38 -19.34 -8.41 13.05
C PHE A 38 -18.34 -7.36 12.54
N THR A 39 -18.40 -6.96 11.27
CA THR A 39 -17.57 -5.95 10.65
C THR A 39 -17.92 -4.59 11.24
N PRO A 40 -17.11 -4.03 12.15
CA PRO A 40 -17.46 -2.76 12.77
C PRO A 40 -17.32 -1.62 11.78
N PRO A 41 -18.19 -0.58 11.81
CA PRO A 41 -17.92 0.60 11.01
C PRO A 41 -16.61 1.25 11.49
N ILE A 42 -15.75 1.63 10.56
CA ILE A 42 -14.49 2.33 10.83
C ILE A 42 -14.64 3.80 10.49
N PRO A 43 -13.86 4.69 11.12
CA PRO A 43 -13.94 6.11 10.77
C PRO A 43 -13.61 6.34 9.31
N ASN A 44 -14.48 7.06 8.61
CA ASN A 44 -14.29 7.49 7.23
C ASN A 44 -13.61 8.86 7.15
N SER A 45 -13.51 9.56 8.27
CA SER A 45 -13.01 10.93 8.32
C SER A 45 -11.53 11.03 8.03
N GLN A 46 -11.19 11.87 7.05
CA GLN A 46 -9.83 12.34 6.86
C GLN A 46 -9.50 13.46 7.88
N PRO A 47 -8.23 13.74 8.17
CA PRO A 47 -7.84 14.86 9.01
C PRO A 47 -8.50 16.18 8.54
N GLY A 48 -9.23 16.85 9.43
CA GLY A 48 -9.92 18.10 9.13
C GLY A 48 -11.36 17.95 8.61
N GLN A 49 -11.85 16.73 8.41
CA GLN A 49 -13.25 16.46 8.05
C GLN A 49 -14.11 16.12 9.29
N PRO A 50 -15.44 16.32 9.23
CA PRO A 50 -16.36 15.88 10.29
C PRO A 50 -16.22 14.39 10.57
N PHE A 51 -16.35 14.00 11.84
CA PHE A 51 -16.31 12.59 12.24
C PHE A 51 -17.49 11.82 11.63
N SER A 52 -17.19 10.74 10.92
CA SER A 52 -18.16 9.82 10.33
C SER A 52 -17.59 8.41 10.40
N VAL A 53 -18.47 7.42 10.56
CA VAL A 53 -18.11 5.99 10.59
C VAL A 53 -18.90 5.26 9.52
N GLY A 54 -18.28 4.27 8.89
CA GLY A 54 -18.92 3.45 7.87
C GLY A 54 -18.03 2.30 7.41
N LEU A 55 -18.37 1.73 6.27
CA LEU A 55 -17.75 0.52 5.70
C LEU A 55 -16.87 0.83 4.49
N GLU A 56 -16.85 2.09 4.05
CA GLU A 56 -16.25 2.58 2.81
C GLU A 56 -14.72 2.45 2.79
N ARG A 57 -14.07 2.26 3.95
CA ARG A 57 -12.61 2.12 4.05
C ARG A 57 -12.16 0.68 4.28
N TYR A 58 -13.03 -0.32 4.13
CA TYR A 58 -12.65 -1.72 4.35
C TYR A 58 -11.79 -2.32 3.24
N TYR A 59 -11.57 -1.62 2.11
CA TYR A 59 -10.85 -2.13 0.92
C TYR A 59 -11.27 -3.55 0.50
N VAL A 60 -12.54 -3.86 0.79
CA VAL A 60 -13.22 -5.14 0.57
C VAL A 60 -14.38 -4.84 -0.38
N PRO A 61 -14.73 -5.76 -1.30
CA PRO A 61 -15.88 -5.57 -2.15
C PRO A 61 -17.16 -5.36 -1.32
N SER A 62 -17.96 -4.34 -1.66
CA SER A 62 -19.11 -3.94 -0.84
C SER A 62 -20.13 -5.06 -0.67
N HIS A 63 -20.35 -5.88 -1.70
CA HIS A 63 -21.28 -7.01 -1.62
C HIS A 63 -20.83 -8.05 -0.59
N ASN A 64 -19.53 -8.26 -0.41
CA ASN A 64 -18.99 -9.15 0.62
C ASN A 64 -19.22 -8.59 2.03
N ILE A 65 -19.25 -7.27 2.22
CA ILE A 65 -19.57 -6.66 3.51
C ILE A 65 -21.07 -6.79 3.85
N HIS A 66 -21.94 -6.78 2.84
CA HIS A 66 -23.39 -6.71 3.00
C HIS A 66 -24.13 -8.05 2.85
N ARG A 67 -23.58 -9.05 2.15
CA ARG A 67 -24.22 -10.36 1.91
C ARG A 67 -24.24 -11.22 3.18
N TYR A 68 -25.24 -12.07 3.36
CA TYR A 68 -25.32 -13.02 4.49
C TYR A 68 -24.64 -14.35 4.14
N GLY A 69 -24.05 -15.04 5.13
CA GLY A 69 -23.49 -16.40 4.97
C GLY A 69 -21.96 -16.46 4.84
N ASP A 70 -21.45 -17.64 4.44
CA ASP A 70 -20.02 -17.94 4.22
C ASP A 70 -19.60 -17.79 2.75
N HIS A 71 -20.49 -17.29 1.89
CA HIS A 71 -20.24 -17.03 0.48
C HIS A 71 -19.44 -15.74 0.30
N TRP A 72 -18.20 -15.77 0.76
CA TRP A 72 -17.18 -14.82 0.34
C TRP A 72 -16.63 -15.38 -0.96
N ASP A 73 -16.68 -14.64 -2.06
CA ASP A 73 -16.31 -15.11 -3.41
C ASP A 73 -14.78 -15.39 -3.57
N GLY A 74 -14.13 -15.94 -2.55
CA GLY A 74 -12.71 -16.33 -2.50
C GLY A 74 -11.71 -15.18 -2.55
N TRP A 75 -12.17 -13.93 -2.59
CA TRP A 75 -11.33 -12.76 -2.82
C TRP A 75 -10.23 -12.54 -1.76
N TRP A 76 -10.36 -13.16 -0.59
CA TRP A 76 -9.42 -13.11 0.53
C TRP A 76 -8.69 -14.45 0.78
N ASP A 77 -8.97 -15.49 -0.01
CA ASP A 77 -8.46 -16.85 0.24
C ASP A 77 -6.94 -16.96 0.07
N GLU A 78 -6.34 -16.02 -0.67
CA GLU A 78 -4.90 -16.00 -0.89
C GLU A 78 -4.13 -15.50 0.35
N ASP A 79 -3.15 -16.29 0.79
CA ASP A 79 -2.34 -16.02 1.99
C ASP A 79 -1.55 -14.70 1.86
N PRO A 80 -1.81 -13.69 2.72
CA PRO A 80 -1.07 -12.43 2.71
C PRO A 80 0.32 -12.53 3.36
N VAL A 81 0.63 -13.63 4.06
CA VAL A 81 1.91 -13.84 4.74
C VAL A 81 2.84 -14.64 3.86
N THR A 82 2.44 -15.84 3.42
CA THR A 82 3.27 -16.71 2.59
C THR A 82 2.85 -16.60 1.12
N ILE A 83 3.47 -15.66 0.40
CA ILE A 83 3.16 -15.43 -1.02
C ILE A 83 4.21 -16.14 -1.89
N PRO A 84 3.85 -17.23 -2.60
CA PRO A 84 4.80 -17.96 -3.44
C PRO A 84 5.40 -17.06 -4.54
N ASP A 85 6.70 -17.21 -4.78
CA ASP A 85 7.44 -16.55 -5.86
C ASP A 85 7.32 -15.01 -5.90
N LEU A 86 6.93 -14.37 -4.78
CA LEU A 86 6.67 -12.93 -4.73
C LEU A 86 7.82 -12.10 -5.26
N SER A 87 9.06 -12.40 -4.83
CA SER A 87 10.25 -11.63 -5.25
C SER A 87 10.48 -11.74 -6.75
N THR A 88 10.39 -12.95 -7.30
CA THR A 88 10.55 -13.24 -8.73
C THR A 88 9.48 -12.55 -9.56
N LEU A 89 8.22 -12.60 -9.11
CA LEU A 89 7.09 -11.97 -9.80
C LEU A 89 7.17 -10.44 -9.72
N LEU A 90 7.50 -9.87 -8.56
CA LEU A 90 7.70 -8.42 -8.43
C LEU A 90 8.78 -7.93 -9.39
N ILE A 91 9.97 -8.55 -9.38
CA ILE A 91 11.03 -8.11 -10.28
C ILE A 91 10.72 -8.41 -11.73
N ALA A 92 9.85 -9.36 -12.07
CA ALA A 92 9.38 -9.60 -13.44
C ALA A 92 8.75 -8.34 -14.05
N ASN A 93 8.12 -7.50 -13.22
CA ASN A 93 7.52 -6.23 -13.61
C ASN A 93 8.53 -5.07 -13.79
N LEU A 94 9.82 -5.26 -13.50
CA LEU A 94 10.83 -4.23 -13.74
C LEU A 94 11.02 -4.02 -15.25
N GLU A 95 10.84 -2.78 -15.67
CA GLU A 95 11.11 -2.32 -17.03
C GLU A 95 12.41 -1.49 -17.06
N PRO A 96 13.10 -1.44 -18.21
CA PRO A 96 14.20 -0.51 -18.40
C PRO A 96 13.73 0.92 -18.17
N ALA A 97 14.49 1.70 -17.41
CA ALA A 97 14.24 3.12 -17.23
C ALA A 97 14.25 3.79 -18.60
N ALA A 98 13.15 4.46 -18.94
CA ALA A 98 13.12 5.28 -20.15
C ALA A 98 14.28 6.30 -20.09
N ASP A 99 14.77 6.73 -21.25
CA ASP A 99 15.70 7.88 -21.38
C ASP A 99 15.00 9.20 -21.01
N ALA A 100 14.28 9.25 -19.88
CA ALA A 100 13.49 10.38 -19.41
C ALA A 100 14.36 11.61 -19.15
N SER A 101 15.67 11.43 -18.92
CA SER A 101 16.64 12.54 -18.88
C SER A 101 16.66 13.38 -20.17
N SER A 102 16.28 12.80 -21.32
CA SER A 102 16.15 13.54 -22.59
C SER A 102 14.85 14.34 -22.72
N ARG A 103 13.82 14.01 -21.92
CA ARG A 103 12.47 14.61 -21.98
C ARG A 103 12.20 15.63 -20.87
N LEU A 104 13.06 15.68 -19.85
CA LEU A 104 12.90 16.60 -18.72
C LEU A 104 13.22 18.05 -19.12
N PRO A 105 12.35 19.02 -18.77
CA PRO A 105 12.68 20.44 -18.86
C PRO A 105 14.03 20.75 -18.21
N SER A 106 14.80 21.68 -18.80
CA SER A 106 16.15 22.05 -18.33
C SER A 106 16.21 22.46 -16.85
N LYS A 107 15.15 23.07 -16.32
CA LYS A 107 15.01 23.38 -14.89
C LYS A 107 14.99 22.13 -14.01
N LEU A 108 14.27 21.09 -14.42
CA LEU A 108 14.18 19.83 -13.69
C LEU A 108 15.48 19.01 -13.77
N ILE A 109 16.20 19.10 -14.89
CA ILE A 109 17.55 18.52 -14.99
C ILE A 109 18.50 19.14 -13.96
N LYS A 110 18.47 20.47 -13.78
CA LYS A 110 19.26 21.13 -12.74
C LYS A 110 18.84 20.71 -11.34
N PHE A 111 17.53 20.61 -11.10
CA PHE A 111 17.02 20.17 -9.80
C PHE A 111 17.42 18.74 -9.45
N LYS A 112 17.34 17.81 -10.41
CA LYS A 112 17.84 16.43 -10.27
C LYS A 112 19.32 16.40 -9.88
N LYS A 113 20.17 17.18 -10.55
CA LYS A 113 21.60 17.30 -10.19
C LYS A 113 21.80 17.82 -8.76
N HIS A 114 20.96 18.74 -8.30
CA HIS A 114 21.02 19.20 -6.91
C HIS A 114 20.66 18.08 -5.94
N ILE A 115 19.60 17.29 -6.20
CA ILE A 115 19.26 16.10 -5.40
C ILE A 115 20.43 15.11 -5.35
N GLU A 116 21.06 14.85 -6.50
CA GLU A 116 22.22 13.95 -6.59
C GLU A 116 23.42 14.45 -5.80
N SER A 117 23.57 15.78 -5.66
CA SER A 117 24.65 16.41 -4.90
C SER A 117 24.40 16.48 -3.38
N LEU A 118 23.21 16.13 -2.91
CA LEU A 118 22.88 16.17 -1.48
C LEU A 118 23.75 15.20 -0.65
N PRO A 119 24.07 15.54 0.61
CA PRO A 119 24.67 14.59 1.56
C PRO A 119 23.83 13.33 1.72
N GLN A 120 24.47 12.19 1.99
CA GLN A 120 23.79 10.90 2.08
C GLN A 120 22.70 10.90 3.16
N GLU A 121 22.95 11.57 4.28
CA GLU A 121 22.01 11.70 5.39
C GLU A 121 20.71 12.38 4.96
N VAL A 122 20.81 13.40 4.09
CA VAL A 122 19.65 14.11 3.54
C VAL A 122 18.90 13.23 2.55
N LYS A 123 19.62 12.47 1.71
CA LYS A 123 19.01 11.50 0.79
C LYS A 123 18.27 10.40 1.54
N ASP A 124 18.86 9.88 2.61
CA ASP A 124 18.25 8.85 3.46
C ASP A 124 16.98 9.38 4.13
N LEU A 125 16.98 10.63 4.59
CA LEU A 125 15.77 11.28 5.11
C LEU A 125 14.68 11.43 4.04
N ILE A 126 15.04 11.83 2.81
CA ILE A 126 14.09 11.91 1.69
C ILE A 126 13.48 10.52 1.43
N CYS A 127 14.31 9.49 1.31
CA CYS A 127 13.87 8.11 1.10
C CYS A 127 12.96 7.61 2.23
N LEU A 128 13.26 7.97 3.48
CA LEU A 128 12.47 7.58 4.65
C LEU A 128 11.06 8.17 4.62
N PHE A 129 10.89 9.43 4.19
CA PHE A 129 9.59 10.10 4.21
C PHE A 129 8.75 9.88 2.94
N LEU A 130 9.36 9.51 1.83
CA LEU A 130 8.68 9.37 0.54
C LEU A 130 7.55 8.32 0.53
N PRO A 131 7.71 7.10 1.13
CA PRO A 131 6.64 6.09 1.19
C PRO A 131 5.36 6.55 1.87
N HIS A 132 5.41 7.68 2.57
CA HIS A 132 4.28 8.22 3.30
C HIS A 132 3.43 9.17 2.44
N GLY A 133 3.87 9.61 1.27
CA GLY A 133 3.05 10.44 0.38
C GLY A 133 1.99 9.64 -0.38
N GLN A 134 0.86 10.26 -0.73
CA GLN A 134 0.10 9.78 -1.89
C GLN A 134 0.88 10.18 -3.13
N LEU A 135 1.47 9.18 -3.80
CA LEU A 135 2.29 9.38 -4.97
C LEU A 135 1.45 9.08 -6.22
N PRO A 136 1.43 9.97 -7.23
CA PRO A 136 0.79 9.64 -8.50
C PRO A 136 1.49 8.44 -9.14
N LEU A 137 0.75 7.66 -9.93
CA LEU A 137 1.33 6.55 -10.71
C LEU A 137 2.32 7.03 -11.77
N GLU A 138 2.11 8.24 -12.29
CA GLU A 138 2.96 8.87 -13.29
C GLU A 138 4.37 9.14 -12.73
N CYS A 139 5.37 8.63 -13.43
CA CYS A 139 6.77 8.84 -13.09
C CYS A 139 7.22 10.24 -13.53
N ASN A 140 7.89 10.95 -12.63
CA ASN A 140 8.44 12.28 -12.91
C ASN A 140 9.96 12.27 -13.13
N TYR A 141 10.65 11.18 -12.77
CA TYR A 141 12.08 10.95 -12.99
C TYR A 141 12.99 12.04 -12.40
N ILE A 142 12.47 12.81 -11.43
CA ILE A 142 13.20 13.87 -10.74
C ILE A 142 14.19 13.26 -9.74
N MET A 143 13.75 12.26 -8.98
CA MET A 143 14.59 11.57 -8.02
C MET A 143 15.38 10.45 -8.73
N PRO A 144 16.68 10.26 -8.43
CA PRO A 144 17.48 9.20 -9.03
C PRO A 144 16.91 7.81 -8.79
N GLN A 145 17.06 6.92 -9.78
CA GLN A 145 16.58 5.54 -9.72
C GLN A 145 17.22 4.75 -8.56
N SER A 146 18.46 5.08 -8.18
CA SER A 146 19.11 4.50 -6.99
C SER A 146 18.39 4.83 -5.68
N MET A 147 17.83 6.04 -5.56
CA MET A 147 17.03 6.44 -4.39
C MET A 147 15.66 5.76 -4.42
N TRP A 148 15.03 5.64 -5.60
CA TRP A 148 13.78 4.86 -5.72
C TRP A 148 13.98 3.38 -5.40
N LYS A 149 15.12 2.80 -5.77
CA LYS A 149 15.51 1.44 -5.35
C LYS A 149 15.58 1.36 -3.82
N GLN A 150 16.23 2.32 -3.17
CA GLN A 150 16.27 2.39 -1.70
C GLN A 150 14.86 2.49 -1.09
N VAL A 151 14.00 3.34 -1.64
CA VAL A 151 12.59 3.47 -1.22
C VAL A 151 11.84 2.15 -1.35
N PHE A 152 12.01 1.44 -2.47
CA PHE A 152 11.39 0.13 -2.71
C PHE A 152 11.75 -0.88 -1.60
N PHE A 153 13.03 -0.98 -1.23
CA PHE A 153 13.47 -1.86 -0.14
C PHE A 153 13.07 -1.39 1.26
N GLN A 154 12.62 -0.14 1.40
CA GLN A 154 12.12 0.40 2.67
C GLN A 154 10.60 0.24 2.82
N VAL A 155 9.90 -0.25 1.80
CA VAL A 155 8.46 -0.50 1.88
C VAL A 155 8.18 -1.57 2.95
N PRO A 156 7.48 -1.23 4.06
CA PRO A 156 7.41 -2.13 5.21
C PRO A 156 6.74 -3.49 4.97
N PHE A 157 5.77 -3.55 4.05
CA PHE A 157 5.07 -4.80 3.71
C PHE A 157 5.81 -5.67 2.67
N LEU A 158 7.02 -5.27 2.28
CA LEU A 158 7.95 -6.06 1.46
C LEU A 158 9.06 -6.73 2.31
N TRP A 159 8.70 -7.17 3.52
CA TRP A 159 9.67 -7.64 4.53
C TRP A 159 10.35 -8.98 4.19
N ASP A 160 9.77 -9.78 3.30
CA ASP A 160 10.20 -11.13 2.90
C ASP A 160 10.82 -11.19 1.50
N LEU A 161 11.27 -10.04 0.98
CA LEU A 161 11.94 -10.02 -0.32
C LEU A 161 13.26 -10.79 -0.30
N ASP A 162 13.41 -11.68 -1.27
CA ASP A 162 14.67 -12.35 -1.58
C ASP A 162 15.60 -11.37 -2.31
N THR A 163 16.47 -10.75 -1.53
CA THR A 163 17.47 -9.80 -2.05
C THR A 163 18.42 -10.44 -3.06
N GLN A 164 18.70 -11.75 -2.96
CA GLN A 164 19.60 -12.44 -3.88
C GLN A 164 18.98 -12.51 -5.28
N VAL A 165 17.71 -12.93 -5.37
CA VAL A 165 16.95 -12.98 -6.64
C VAL A 165 16.88 -11.60 -7.31
N ILE A 166 16.67 -10.55 -6.52
CA ILE A 166 16.66 -9.17 -7.02
C ILE A 166 18.05 -8.75 -7.51
N HIS A 167 19.11 -9.10 -6.77
CA HIS A 167 20.49 -8.79 -7.14
C HIS A 167 20.89 -9.51 -8.43
N GLU A 168 20.59 -10.79 -8.59
CA GLU A 168 20.92 -11.57 -9.79
C GLU A 168 20.30 -10.97 -11.05
N LYS A 169 19.00 -10.61 -11.01
CA LYS A 169 18.34 -9.97 -12.14
C LYS A 169 18.93 -8.58 -12.46
N THR A 170 19.28 -7.82 -11.42
CA THR A 170 19.70 -6.41 -11.58
C THR A 170 21.21 -6.24 -11.76
N ALA A 171 22.00 -7.30 -11.56
CA ALA A 171 23.44 -7.35 -11.77
C ALA A 171 23.84 -7.77 -13.19
N THR A 172 22.89 -8.28 -13.99
CA THR A 172 23.12 -8.69 -15.37
C THR A 172 23.26 -7.46 -16.28
N GLY A 173 24.42 -6.80 -16.24
CA GLY A 173 24.77 -5.65 -17.07
C GLY A 173 25.79 -4.75 -16.36
N ASP A 174 27.00 -4.64 -16.93
CA ASP A 174 28.21 -4.03 -16.34
C ASP A 174 28.12 -2.55 -15.94
N SER A 175 26.95 -1.91 -15.97
CA SER A 175 26.83 -0.48 -15.64
C SER A 175 25.43 -0.07 -15.18
N LYS A 176 25.30 0.01 -13.85
CA LYS A 176 24.39 0.88 -13.08
C LYS A 176 22.96 0.39 -12.85
N SER A 177 22.59 0.39 -11.57
CA SER A 177 21.22 0.42 -11.04
C SER A 177 20.32 1.53 -11.63
N GLU A 178 20.85 2.42 -12.47
CA GLU A 178 20.14 3.44 -13.24
C GLU A 178 19.40 2.89 -14.46
N GLN A 179 19.65 1.65 -14.87
CA GLN A 179 19.03 1.05 -16.06
C GLN A 179 17.58 0.59 -15.84
N TRP A 180 17.15 0.41 -14.61
CA TRP A 180 15.82 -0.12 -14.28
C TRP A 180 14.93 0.99 -13.71
N ASP A 181 13.64 0.96 -14.07
CA ASP A 181 12.65 1.91 -13.60
C ASP A 181 12.12 1.57 -12.19
N TRP A 182 12.97 1.82 -11.20
CA TRP A 182 12.62 1.67 -9.80
C TRP A 182 11.53 2.64 -9.36
N GLU A 183 11.42 3.81 -9.99
CA GLU A 183 10.34 4.77 -9.74
C GLU A 183 8.98 4.15 -10.04
N LYS A 184 8.83 3.57 -11.24
CA LYS A 184 7.58 2.95 -11.67
C LYS A 184 7.12 1.85 -10.71
N ILE A 185 7.98 0.86 -10.47
CA ILE A 185 7.61 -0.28 -9.61
C ILE A 185 7.34 0.16 -8.16
N ALA A 186 8.11 1.11 -7.62
CA ALA A 186 7.90 1.59 -6.26
C ALA A 186 6.54 2.31 -6.14
N ARG A 187 6.17 3.15 -7.12
CA ARG A 187 4.86 3.81 -7.16
C ARG A 187 3.72 2.81 -7.29
N GLN A 188 3.85 1.81 -8.17
CA GLN A 188 2.85 0.76 -8.34
C GLN A 188 2.66 -0.04 -7.05
N VAL A 189 3.76 -0.51 -6.43
CA VAL A 189 3.69 -1.28 -5.17
C VAL A 189 3.10 -0.47 -4.03
N MET A 190 3.48 0.80 -3.89
CA MET A 190 2.96 1.66 -2.82
C MET A 190 1.53 2.16 -3.07
N SER A 191 0.95 1.87 -4.24
CA SER A 191 -0.41 2.30 -4.56
C SER A 191 -1.40 1.79 -3.51
N PRO A 192 -2.33 2.65 -3.06
CA PRO A 192 -3.35 2.23 -2.12
C PRO A 192 -4.27 1.22 -2.78
N ALA A 193 -4.71 0.23 -2.00
CA ALA A 193 -5.89 -0.54 -2.34
C ALA A 193 -7.09 0.41 -2.33
N GLU A 194 -7.88 0.37 -3.40
CA GLU A 194 -9.09 1.18 -3.50
C GLU A 194 -10.28 0.39 -2.97
N ALA A 195 -11.15 1.09 -2.26
CA ALA A 195 -12.44 0.54 -1.88
C ALA A 195 -13.39 0.52 -3.08
N SER A 196 -14.23 -0.50 -3.17
CA SER A 196 -15.26 -0.54 -4.20
C SER A 196 -16.29 0.59 -3.95
N PRO A 197 -16.73 1.31 -4.99
CA PRO A 197 -17.78 2.31 -4.86
C PRO A 197 -19.04 1.70 -4.24
N CYS A 198 -19.61 2.39 -3.25
CA CYS A 198 -20.88 1.98 -2.65
C CYS A 198 -21.98 1.98 -3.73
N GLY A 199 -22.58 0.81 -4.00
CA GLY A 199 -23.65 0.65 -4.99
C GLY A 199 -23.24 0.01 -6.32
N ALA A 200 -21.99 -0.43 -6.48
CA ALA A 200 -21.62 -1.32 -7.57
C ALA A 200 -22.36 -2.66 -7.39
N LEU A 201 -23.40 -2.87 -8.19
CA LEU A 201 -24.17 -4.11 -8.22
C LEU A 201 -23.32 -5.21 -8.87
N GLU A 202 -23.06 -6.25 -8.09
CA GLU A 202 -22.92 -7.68 -8.47
C GLU A 202 -21.91 -8.13 -9.53
N ASP A 203 -21.11 -7.26 -10.16
CA ASP A 203 -20.00 -7.71 -11.01
C ASP A 203 -18.68 -7.84 -10.24
N ASP A 204 -17.99 -8.95 -10.49
CA ASP A 204 -16.63 -9.30 -10.07
C ASP A 204 -15.59 -8.19 -10.42
N GLU A 205 -15.96 -7.28 -11.34
CA GLU A 205 -15.26 -6.04 -11.66
C GLU A 205 -15.05 -5.07 -10.47
N GLY A 206 -15.63 -5.35 -9.30
CA GLY A 206 -15.46 -4.54 -8.10
C GLY A 206 -14.16 -4.79 -7.31
N ILE A 207 -13.49 -5.92 -7.50
CA ILE A 207 -12.34 -6.31 -6.67
C ILE A 207 -11.10 -5.56 -7.13
N TRP A 208 -10.54 -4.72 -6.27
CA TRP A 208 -9.27 -4.04 -6.55
C TRP A 208 -8.11 -5.04 -6.51
N SER A 209 -7.29 -5.09 -7.56
CA SER A 209 -6.03 -5.82 -7.63
C SER A 209 -4.93 -4.90 -8.16
N PHE A 210 -3.67 -5.31 -7.99
CA PHE A 210 -2.52 -4.59 -8.53
C PHE A 210 -2.46 -4.55 -10.07
N ASP A 211 -3.24 -5.37 -10.76
CA ASP A 211 -3.37 -5.29 -12.22
C ASP A 211 -3.91 -3.93 -12.68
N ARG A 212 -4.75 -3.28 -11.86
CA ARG A 212 -5.30 -1.93 -12.12
C ARG A 212 -4.22 -0.85 -12.19
N VAL A 213 -3.10 -1.07 -11.52
CA VAL A 213 -1.94 -0.18 -11.56
C VAL A 213 -0.81 -0.74 -12.45
N GLY A 214 -1.10 -1.78 -13.22
CA GLY A 214 -0.15 -2.41 -14.15
C GLY A 214 0.95 -3.21 -13.46
N LEU A 215 0.66 -3.81 -12.31
CA LEU A 215 1.59 -4.67 -11.57
C LEU A 215 1.03 -6.09 -11.47
N SER A 216 1.69 -7.04 -12.12
CA SER A 216 1.28 -8.45 -12.13
C SER A 216 1.92 -9.20 -10.96
N VAL A 217 1.11 -9.52 -9.95
CA VAL A 217 1.53 -10.15 -8.69
C VAL A 217 0.39 -11.03 -8.15
N PRO A 218 0.68 -12.04 -7.30
CA PRO A 218 -0.37 -12.88 -6.71
C PRO A 218 -1.37 -12.06 -5.88
N GLY A 219 -2.63 -12.49 -5.81
CA GLY A 219 -3.67 -11.83 -5.03
C GLY A 219 -3.37 -11.78 -3.53
N GLY A 220 -2.57 -12.71 -3.00
CA GLY A 220 -2.05 -12.64 -1.62
C GLY A 220 -1.30 -11.33 -1.35
N PHE A 221 -0.64 -10.76 -2.37
CA PHE A 221 0.02 -9.45 -2.26
C PHE A 221 -0.98 -8.31 -2.13
N THR A 222 -2.10 -8.39 -2.83
CA THR A 222 -3.24 -7.48 -2.67
C THR A 222 -3.79 -7.55 -1.24
N ASN A 223 -3.99 -8.77 -0.70
CA ASN A 223 -4.45 -8.96 0.68
C ASN A 223 -3.46 -8.37 1.70
N ARG A 224 -2.15 -8.61 1.49
CA ARG A 224 -1.10 -8.02 2.32
C ARG A 224 -1.16 -6.48 2.30
N ARG A 225 -1.31 -5.87 1.12
CA ARG A 225 -1.42 -4.42 0.97
C ARG A 225 -2.66 -3.87 1.70
N ARG A 226 -3.82 -4.51 1.56
CA ARG A 226 -5.08 -4.12 2.24
C ARG A 226 -4.91 -4.13 3.76
N ILE A 227 -4.36 -5.20 4.32
CA ILE A 227 -4.09 -5.33 5.76
C ILE A 227 -3.15 -4.22 6.22
N TRP A 228 -2.06 -4.00 5.48
CA TRP A 228 -1.09 -2.97 5.83
C TRP A 228 -1.71 -1.57 5.76
N GLN A 229 -2.57 -1.31 4.78
CA GLN A 229 -3.26 -0.04 4.64
C GLN A 229 -4.17 0.24 5.84
N ILE A 230 -4.92 -0.76 6.33
CA ILE A 230 -5.72 -0.64 7.55
C ILE A 230 -4.84 -0.22 8.73
N LEU A 231 -3.64 -0.81 8.88
CA LEU A 231 -2.70 -0.45 9.94
C LEU A 231 -2.15 0.98 9.80
N GLU A 232 -1.86 1.43 8.58
CA GLU A 232 -1.40 2.79 8.28
C GLU A 232 -2.46 3.85 8.52
N GLU A 233 -3.72 3.50 8.24
CA GLU A 233 -4.86 4.41 8.24
C GLU A 233 -5.65 4.41 9.56
N MET A 234 -5.41 3.44 10.45
CA MET A 234 -6.07 3.32 11.74
C MET A 234 -5.55 4.33 12.76
N TYR A 235 -6.45 5.02 13.47
CA TYR A 235 -6.09 5.88 14.59
C TYR A 235 -6.44 5.24 15.94
N PRO A 236 -5.54 5.28 16.93
CA PRO A 236 -5.86 4.93 18.30
C PRO A 236 -7.01 5.78 18.80
N ASN A 237 -7.97 5.15 19.46
CA ASN A 237 -9.15 5.82 20.02
C ASN A 237 -10.08 6.46 18.98
N ASP A 238 -10.07 5.97 17.74
CA ASP A 238 -11.08 6.20 16.69
C ASP A 238 -12.54 5.82 17.07
N VAL A 239 -12.77 5.63 18.37
CA VAL A 239 -14.00 5.16 19.03
C VAL A 239 -14.54 6.20 20.03
N LEU A 240 -13.93 7.38 20.17
CA LEU A 240 -14.39 8.51 21.00
C LEU A 240 -14.69 9.71 20.06
N LEU A 241 -15.84 10.39 20.07
CA LEU A 241 -16.96 10.54 21.02
C LEU A 241 -18.30 10.19 20.38
#